data_AF-A0A7X8ZWE6-F1
#
_entry.id   AF-A0A7X8ZWE6-F1
#
_cell.length_a   1.000
_cell.length_b   1.000
_cell.length_c   1.000
_cell.angle_alpha   90.00
_cell.angle_beta   90.00
_cell.angle_gamma   90.00
#
_symmetry.space_group_name_H-M   'P 1'
#
loop_
_entity.id
_entity.type
_entity.pdbx_description
1 polymer ?
#
loop_
_entity_poly.entity_id
_entity_poly.type
_entity_poly.pdbx_seq_one_letter_code
_entity_poly.pdbx_strand_id
1 'polypeptide(L)'
;MSKPIIQLENISKYYTGAGGVGLGLRKVNCSFSLGEFVIITGPSGSGKTTLLNVISGMDTYEEGILYINGEDSTYFGPKEYEEYRRNYISFIFQNYNLVDSFTVYQNVELALIARGLSKTERQDKVLQIIDEVGLSHRKKHRVTQLSGGEKQRVAIARALASDAPIMVCDEITGNLDKKTSEEIIALLRKVSYNKLVLLVSHDIEEAIMHATRVITMHDGMIESDVETGQKPQSDIALTIPESKSVATKTAVDLGIRFLFSTPKKLVLLLFIFMVLNILSAYAYSLYAFSDSNLGGGYWVGVNHFSYYPGRIVVKKTDNSPITPEEITALKNIKGVKNVIKYDLALEQSAYFYFENIDYSYYNTSVRSTSELREKDLIAGSRLPQNENEVVFSVRYLPEETELKDLLNQPIRLRFELCRERNVFVDYIDDCLEIVGVFEGEGEIYVT
;
A
#
# COMPACT_ATOMS: atom_id res chain seq x y z
N MET A 1 -55.06 -21.12 -3.44
CA MET A 1 -54.04 -20.42 -4.26
C MET A 1 -52.80 -20.31 -3.40
N SER A 2 -51.64 -20.69 -3.91
CA SER A 2 -50.38 -20.52 -3.18
C SER A 2 -50.12 -19.03 -2.94
N LYS A 3 -49.55 -18.69 -1.78
CA LYS A 3 -49.21 -17.32 -1.43
C LYS A 3 -48.12 -16.80 -2.39
N PRO A 4 -48.28 -15.62 -3.02
CA PRO A 4 -47.26 -15.08 -3.91
C PRO A 4 -45.98 -14.73 -3.12
N ILE A 5 -44.83 -15.05 -3.70
CA ILE A 5 -43.52 -14.66 -3.17
C ILE A 5 -43.12 -13.26 -3.63
N ILE A 6 -43.59 -12.83 -4.80
CA ILE A 6 -43.38 -11.47 -5.32
C ILE A 6 -44.73 -10.93 -5.79
N GLN A 7 -45.04 -9.68 -5.44
CA GLN A 7 -46.26 -9.01 -5.90
C GLN A 7 -45.96 -7.55 -6.21
N LEU A 8 -46.32 -7.12 -7.42
CA LEU A 8 -46.17 -5.77 -7.93
C LEU A 8 -47.55 -5.13 -8.00
N GLU A 9 -47.69 -3.96 -7.39
CA GLU A 9 -48.90 -3.15 -7.44
C GLU A 9 -48.59 -1.78 -8.03
N ASN A 10 -49.08 -1.55 -9.24
CA ASN A 10 -48.92 -0.30 -9.99
C ASN A 10 -47.47 0.19 -10.11
N ILE A 11 -46.53 -0.73 -10.32
CA ILE A 11 -45.11 -0.39 -10.43
C ILE A 11 -44.82 0.42 -11.70
N SER A 12 -44.22 1.60 -11.52
CA SER A 12 -43.70 2.43 -12.62
C SER A 12 -42.19 2.66 -12.46
N LYS A 13 -41.48 2.65 -13.59
CA LYS A 13 -40.04 2.93 -13.66
C LYS A 13 -39.76 3.98 -14.73
N TYR A 14 -39.02 5.02 -14.37
CA TYR A 14 -38.56 6.08 -15.26
C TYR A 14 -37.03 6.12 -15.31
N TYR A 15 -36.49 6.36 -16.51
CA TYR A 15 -35.06 6.55 -16.73
C TYR A 15 -34.81 8.00 -17.15
N THR A 16 -34.03 8.72 -16.37
CA THR A 16 -33.63 10.10 -16.68
C THR A 16 -32.26 10.11 -17.36
N GLY A 17 -32.17 10.68 -18.56
CA GLY A 17 -30.91 10.84 -19.29
C GLY A 17 -30.79 12.22 -19.94
N ALA A 18 -29.68 12.46 -20.62
CA ALA A 18 -29.40 13.74 -21.29
C ALA A 18 -30.46 14.12 -22.35
N GLY A 19 -31.17 13.13 -22.92
CA GLY A 19 -32.23 13.32 -23.91
C GLY A 19 -33.65 13.42 -23.35
N GLY A 20 -33.84 13.41 -22.02
CA GLY A 20 -35.15 13.49 -21.37
C GLY A 20 -35.48 12.30 -20.46
N VAL A 21 -36.76 12.12 -20.16
CA VAL A 21 -37.29 11.04 -19.31
C VAL A 21 -37.88 9.94 -20.19
N GLY A 22 -37.27 8.75 -20.15
CA GLY A 22 -37.79 7.54 -20.76
C GLY A 22 -38.65 6.75 -19.78
N LEU A 23 -39.75 6.16 -20.26
CA LEU A 23 -40.61 5.28 -19.45
C LEU A 23 -40.16 3.83 -19.62
N GLY A 24 -39.72 3.20 -18.53
CA GLY A 24 -39.33 1.79 -18.51
C GLY A 24 -40.49 0.85 -18.17
N LEU A 25 -41.28 1.18 -17.15
CA LEU A 25 -42.49 0.44 -16.75
C LEU A 25 -43.63 1.41 -16.45
N ARG A 26 -44.87 1.01 -16.79
CA ARG A 26 -46.07 1.83 -16.62
C ARG A 26 -47.14 1.06 -15.85
N LYS A 27 -47.26 1.32 -14.54
CA LYS A 27 -48.29 0.76 -13.64
C LYS A 27 -48.46 -0.76 -13.79
N VAL A 28 -47.35 -1.49 -13.78
CA VAL A 28 -47.34 -2.94 -13.91
C VAL A 28 -47.94 -3.58 -12.66
N ASN A 29 -48.88 -4.50 -12.86
CA ASN A 29 -49.52 -5.29 -11.81
C ASN A 29 -49.33 -6.77 -12.13
N CYS A 30 -48.61 -7.50 -11.29
CA CYS A 30 -48.43 -8.94 -11.44
C CYS A 30 -47.95 -9.58 -10.13
N SER A 31 -48.16 -10.88 -9.98
CA SER A 31 -47.73 -11.63 -8.81
C SER A 31 -47.15 -12.98 -9.21
N PHE A 32 -46.09 -13.41 -8.56
CA PHE A 32 -45.38 -14.64 -8.85
C PHE A 32 -45.35 -15.55 -7.64
N SER A 33 -45.43 -16.86 -7.86
CA SER A 33 -45.44 -17.87 -6.82
C SER A 33 -44.31 -18.87 -6.99
N LEU A 34 -43.88 -19.52 -5.90
CA LEU A 34 -42.96 -20.67 -5.99
C LEU A 34 -43.59 -21.76 -6.87
N GLY A 35 -42.75 -22.49 -7.60
CA GLY A 35 -43.22 -23.55 -8.49
C GLY A 35 -43.46 -23.07 -9.94
N GLU A 36 -43.46 -21.76 -10.17
CA GLU A 36 -43.70 -21.18 -11.48
C GLU A 36 -42.42 -21.14 -12.33
N PHE A 37 -42.53 -21.58 -13.58
CA PHE A 37 -41.59 -21.27 -14.64
C PHE A 37 -42.24 -20.27 -15.59
N VAL A 38 -41.88 -19.00 -15.43
CA VAL A 38 -42.51 -17.89 -16.16
C VAL A 38 -41.60 -17.41 -17.26
N ILE A 39 -42.16 -17.29 -18.46
CA ILE A 39 -41.49 -16.66 -19.59
C ILE A 39 -42.04 -15.25 -19.76
N ILE A 40 -41.15 -14.28 -19.81
CA ILE A 40 -41.45 -12.88 -20.08
C ILE A 40 -40.95 -12.57 -21.50
N THR A 41 -41.86 -12.20 -22.39
CA THR A 41 -41.56 -11.98 -23.81
C THR A 41 -42.16 -10.67 -24.33
N GLY A 42 -41.80 -10.28 -25.55
CA GLY A 42 -42.20 -9.01 -26.17
C GLY A 42 -41.08 -8.34 -26.96
N PRO A 43 -41.39 -7.30 -27.77
CA PRO A 43 -40.43 -6.63 -28.65
C PRO A 43 -39.27 -5.98 -27.88
N SER A 44 -38.17 -5.67 -28.57
CA SER A 44 -37.06 -4.94 -27.94
C SER A 44 -37.54 -3.58 -27.42
N GLY A 45 -37.08 -3.18 -26.24
CA GLY A 45 -37.53 -1.95 -25.59
C GLY A 45 -38.88 -2.02 -24.86
N SER A 46 -39.56 -3.18 -24.82
CA SER A 46 -40.88 -3.28 -24.17
C SER A 46 -40.88 -3.24 -22.63
N GLY A 47 -39.71 -3.15 -21.99
CA GLY A 47 -39.57 -3.10 -20.53
C GLY A 47 -39.27 -4.42 -19.83
N LYS A 48 -39.02 -5.53 -20.57
CA LYS A 48 -38.72 -6.87 -20.00
C LYS A 48 -37.55 -6.89 -19.01
N THR A 49 -36.40 -6.40 -19.45
CA THR A 49 -35.19 -6.33 -18.61
C THR A 49 -35.39 -5.36 -17.45
N THR A 50 -36.12 -4.26 -17.65
CA THR A 50 -36.50 -3.36 -16.56
C THR A 50 -37.37 -4.05 -15.51
N LEU A 51 -38.37 -4.83 -15.93
CA LEU A 51 -39.20 -5.63 -15.03
C LEU A 51 -38.35 -6.63 -14.23
N LEU A 52 -37.45 -7.36 -14.90
CA LEU A 52 -36.52 -8.27 -14.22
C LEU A 52 -35.60 -7.54 -13.22
N ASN A 53 -35.08 -6.39 -13.59
CA ASN A 53 -34.17 -5.62 -12.74
C ASN A 53 -34.88 -5.07 -11.49
N VAL A 54 -36.12 -4.62 -11.63
CA VAL A 54 -36.95 -4.20 -10.50
C VAL A 54 -37.29 -5.38 -9.59
N ILE A 55 -37.75 -6.51 -10.16
CA ILE A 55 -38.06 -7.73 -9.38
C ILE A 55 -36.82 -8.22 -8.64
N SER A 56 -35.65 -8.24 -9.29
CA SER A 56 -34.40 -8.71 -8.68
C SER A 56 -33.77 -7.72 -7.71
N GLY A 57 -34.31 -6.50 -7.57
CA GLY A 57 -33.72 -5.44 -6.76
C GLY A 57 -32.35 -4.97 -7.27
N MET A 58 -32.06 -5.15 -8.56
CA MET A 58 -30.90 -4.54 -9.23
C MET A 58 -31.17 -3.08 -9.62
N ASP A 59 -32.43 -2.72 -9.79
CA ASP A 59 -32.89 -1.36 -10.04
C ASP A 59 -34.04 -1.04 -9.08
N THR A 60 -34.26 0.25 -8.83
CA THR A 60 -35.38 0.75 -8.00
C THR A 60 -36.60 1.03 -8.87
N TYR A 61 -37.71 1.39 -8.24
CA TYR A 61 -38.91 1.91 -8.89
C TYR A 61 -39.29 3.26 -8.28
N GLU A 62 -40.09 4.08 -8.99
CA GLU A 62 -40.50 5.41 -8.52
C GLU A 62 -41.96 5.47 -8.06
N GLU A 63 -42.83 4.60 -8.58
CA GLU A 63 -44.24 4.51 -8.16
C GLU A 63 -44.67 3.07 -7.94
N GLY A 64 -45.70 2.89 -7.12
CA GLY A 64 -46.29 1.59 -6.80
C GLY A 64 -45.70 0.96 -5.54
N ILE A 65 -46.03 -0.31 -5.32
CA ILE A 65 -45.55 -1.10 -4.17
C ILE A 65 -45.08 -2.45 -4.67
N LEU A 66 -43.87 -2.85 -4.28
CA LEU A 66 -43.34 -4.19 -4.50
C LEU A 66 -43.32 -4.92 -3.16
N TYR A 67 -44.05 -6.03 -3.07
CA TYR A 67 -44.05 -6.92 -1.93
C TYR A 67 -43.12 -8.11 -2.18
N ILE A 68 -42.25 -8.38 -1.21
CA ILE A 68 -41.33 -9.51 -1.18
C ILE A 68 -41.73 -10.41 -0.03
N ASN A 69 -42.22 -11.62 -0.34
CA ASN A 69 -42.77 -12.56 0.64
C ASN A 69 -43.88 -11.96 1.54
N GLY A 70 -44.57 -10.93 1.04
CA GLY A 70 -45.59 -10.17 1.75
C GLY A 70 -45.06 -8.97 2.56
N GLU A 71 -43.76 -8.69 2.53
CA GLU A 71 -43.16 -7.49 3.11
C GLU A 71 -43.07 -6.37 2.08
N ASP A 72 -43.49 -5.16 2.45
CA ASP A 72 -43.45 -3.97 1.59
C ASP A 72 -42.00 -3.44 1.46
N SER A 73 -41.52 -3.32 0.22
CA SER A 73 -40.15 -2.85 -0.07
C SER A 73 -40.00 -1.34 -0.23
N THR A 74 -41.06 -0.55 -0.07
CA THR A 74 -41.05 0.92 -0.27
C THR A 74 -40.01 1.64 0.58
N TYR A 75 -39.70 1.12 1.78
CA TYR A 75 -38.73 1.70 2.71
C TYR A 75 -37.39 0.96 2.73
N PHE A 76 -37.15 0.04 1.78
CA PHE A 76 -35.89 -0.68 1.73
C PHE A 76 -34.75 0.29 1.37
N GLY A 77 -33.76 0.37 2.25
CA GLY A 77 -32.51 1.02 1.98
C GLY A 77 -31.54 0.10 1.22
N PRO A 78 -30.30 0.58 0.98
CA PRO A 78 -29.28 -0.22 0.29
C PRO A 78 -28.96 -1.55 0.97
N LYS A 79 -29.07 -1.62 2.31
CA LYS A 79 -28.77 -2.83 3.09
C LYS A 79 -29.88 -3.86 2.97
N GLU A 80 -31.12 -3.43 3.07
CA GLU A 80 -32.31 -4.28 2.95
C GLU A 80 -32.40 -4.87 1.55
N TYR A 81 -32.11 -4.08 0.50
CA TYR A 81 -31.99 -4.60 -0.86
C TYR A 81 -30.78 -5.53 -1.05
N GLU A 82 -29.68 -5.33 -0.32
CA GLU A 82 -28.55 -6.27 -0.35
C GLU A 82 -28.92 -7.62 0.29
N GLU A 83 -29.62 -7.61 1.42
CA GLU A 83 -30.14 -8.81 2.07
C GLU A 83 -31.17 -9.51 1.19
N TYR A 84 -32.08 -8.75 0.57
CA TYR A 84 -33.03 -9.28 -0.41
C TYR A 84 -32.29 -10.00 -1.55
N ARG A 85 -31.35 -9.34 -2.22
CA ARG A 85 -30.56 -9.94 -3.30
C ARG A 85 -29.80 -11.18 -2.83
N ARG A 86 -29.21 -11.13 -1.64
CA ARG A 86 -28.41 -12.24 -1.08
C ARG A 86 -29.26 -13.46 -0.76
N ASN A 87 -30.47 -13.27 -0.23
CA ASN A 87 -31.28 -14.35 0.34
C ASN A 87 -32.36 -14.86 -0.62
N TYR A 88 -32.88 -14.01 -1.52
CA TYR A 88 -34.04 -14.33 -2.36
C TYR A 88 -33.72 -14.49 -3.83
N ILE A 89 -32.69 -13.81 -4.34
CA ILE A 89 -32.40 -13.72 -5.77
C ILE A 89 -31.16 -14.51 -6.18
N SER A 90 -31.31 -15.32 -7.22
CA SER A 90 -30.22 -15.88 -8.01
C SER A 90 -30.34 -15.35 -9.44
N PHE A 91 -29.26 -14.76 -9.97
CA PHE A 91 -29.32 -14.09 -11.27
C PHE A 91 -28.38 -14.75 -12.28
N ILE A 92 -28.90 -14.97 -13.49
CA ILE A 92 -28.18 -15.48 -14.64
C ILE A 92 -28.23 -14.42 -15.74
N PHE A 93 -27.07 -13.81 -16.00
CA PHE A 93 -26.92 -12.74 -16.98
C PHE A 93 -26.63 -13.29 -18.37
N GLN A 94 -27.05 -12.54 -19.41
CA GLN A 94 -26.73 -12.80 -20.81
C GLN A 94 -25.22 -12.98 -21.09
N ASN A 95 -24.38 -12.15 -20.46
CA ASN A 95 -22.91 -12.20 -20.62
C ASN A 95 -22.22 -13.13 -19.61
N TYR A 96 -22.96 -14.04 -18.95
CA TYR A 96 -22.50 -15.00 -17.93
C TYR A 96 -21.95 -14.38 -16.63
N ASN A 97 -21.31 -13.20 -16.68
CA ASN A 97 -20.64 -12.49 -15.59
C ASN A 97 -19.75 -13.40 -14.73
N LEU A 98 -18.99 -14.30 -15.36
CA LEU A 98 -18.08 -15.23 -14.69
C LEU A 98 -16.70 -14.59 -14.46
N VAL A 99 -15.98 -15.07 -13.45
CA VAL A 99 -14.59 -14.67 -13.21
C VAL A 99 -13.68 -15.48 -14.12
N ASP A 100 -13.21 -14.86 -15.19
CA ASP A 100 -12.42 -15.50 -16.26
C ASP A 100 -11.15 -16.19 -15.76
N SER A 101 -10.47 -15.59 -14.78
CA SER A 101 -9.24 -16.13 -14.21
C SER A 101 -9.45 -17.39 -13.37
N PHE A 102 -10.69 -17.66 -12.97
CA PHE A 102 -11.07 -18.76 -12.09
C PHE A 102 -11.49 -20.00 -12.88
N THR A 103 -11.35 -21.15 -12.23
CA THR A 103 -11.87 -22.42 -12.74
C THR A 103 -13.39 -22.50 -12.63
N VAL A 104 -14.00 -23.48 -13.30
CA VAL A 104 -15.41 -23.86 -13.08
C VAL A 104 -15.69 -24.06 -11.60
N TYR A 105 -14.86 -24.85 -10.92
CA TYR A 105 -14.98 -25.11 -9.49
C TYR A 105 -14.99 -23.80 -8.68
N GLN A 106 -14.02 -22.92 -8.93
CA GLN A 106 -13.88 -21.67 -8.18
C GLN A 106 -15.06 -20.72 -8.43
N ASN A 107 -15.58 -20.64 -9.65
CA ASN A 107 -16.75 -19.81 -9.96
C ASN A 107 -18.02 -20.26 -9.24
N VAL A 108 -18.22 -21.58 -9.09
CA VAL A 108 -19.34 -22.13 -8.32
C VAL A 108 -19.09 -21.97 -6.81
N GLU A 109 -17.85 -22.18 -6.34
CA GLU A 109 -17.47 -22.01 -4.92
C GLU A 109 -17.75 -20.58 -4.42
N LEU A 110 -17.55 -19.56 -5.26
CA LEU A 110 -17.78 -18.15 -4.91
C LEU A 110 -19.17 -17.89 -4.32
N ALA A 111 -20.23 -18.49 -4.89
CA ALA A 111 -21.59 -18.32 -4.40
C ALA A 111 -21.76 -18.91 -2.99
N LEU A 112 -21.15 -20.06 -2.72
CA LEU A 112 -21.20 -20.68 -1.39
C LEU A 112 -20.32 -19.95 -0.37
N ILE A 113 -19.22 -19.33 -0.80
CA ILE A 113 -18.41 -18.44 0.05
C ILE A 113 -19.26 -17.23 0.46
N ALA A 114 -19.98 -16.61 -0.48
CA ALA A 114 -20.84 -15.46 -0.20
C ALA A 114 -21.97 -15.78 0.80
N ARG A 115 -22.43 -17.06 0.84
CA ARG A 115 -23.37 -17.56 1.86
C ARG A 115 -22.72 -17.85 3.23
N GLY A 116 -21.39 -17.84 3.31
CA GLY A 116 -20.66 -18.09 4.55
C GLY A 116 -20.51 -19.57 4.94
N LEU A 117 -20.68 -20.51 4.00
CA LEU A 117 -20.47 -21.94 4.26
C LEU A 117 -18.99 -22.23 4.58
N SER A 118 -18.74 -23.22 5.43
CA SER A 118 -17.38 -23.66 5.77
C SER A 118 -16.69 -24.34 4.58
N LYS A 119 -15.35 -24.37 4.57
CA LYS A 119 -14.58 -24.96 3.46
C LYS A 119 -14.98 -26.41 3.17
N THR A 120 -15.22 -27.20 4.22
CA THR A 120 -15.61 -28.62 4.11
C THR A 120 -16.98 -28.76 3.46
N GLU A 121 -17.99 -28.00 3.93
CA GLU A 121 -19.34 -28.05 3.37
C GLU A 121 -19.40 -27.60 1.90
N ARG A 122 -18.55 -26.63 1.52
CA ARG A 122 -18.50 -26.14 0.15
C ARG A 122 -17.94 -27.19 -0.80
N GLN A 123 -16.98 -28.00 -0.38
CA GLN A 123 -16.29 -28.91 -1.29
C GLN A 123 -17.25 -29.90 -1.95
N ASP A 124 -18.04 -30.59 -1.13
CA ASP A 124 -18.98 -31.61 -1.63
C ASP A 124 -20.12 -30.97 -2.42
N LYS A 125 -20.68 -29.85 -1.92
CA LYS A 125 -21.75 -29.12 -2.60
C LYS A 125 -21.34 -28.60 -3.98
N VAL A 126 -20.12 -28.04 -4.11
CA VAL A 126 -19.64 -27.57 -5.42
C VAL A 126 -19.55 -28.74 -6.41
N LEU A 127 -19.02 -29.89 -5.98
CA LEU A 127 -18.89 -31.05 -6.85
C LEU A 127 -20.24 -31.59 -7.29
N GLN A 128 -21.21 -31.67 -6.37
CA GLN A 128 -22.58 -32.09 -6.69
C GLN A 128 -23.22 -31.16 -7.72
N ILE A 129 -23.16 -29.85 -7.50
CA ILE A 129 -23.79 -28.86 -8.39
C ILE A 129 -23.14 -28.87 -9.79
N ILE A 130 -21.82 -29.03 -9.85
CA ILE A 130 -21.11 -29.15 -11.13
C ILE A 130 -21.53 -30.41 -11.89
N ASP A 131 -21.83 -31.50 -11.17
CA ASP A 131 -22.32 -32.74 -11.76
C ASP A 131 -23.75 -32.59 -12.29
N GLU A 132 -24.63 -31.93 -11.52
CA GLU A 132 -26.02 -31.64 -11.92
C GLU A 132 -26.11 -30.86 -13.24
N VAL A 133 -25.14 -29.99 -13.53
CA VAL A 133 -25.07 -29.25 -14.81
C VAL A 133 -24.26 -29.96 -15.90
N GLY A 134 -23.68 -31.13 -15.62
CA GLY A 134 -22.92 -31.96 -16.56
C GLY A 134 -21.47 -31.51 -16.81
N LEU A 135 -20.86 -30.75 -15.89
CA LEU A 135 -19.52 -30.16 -16.07
C LEU A 135 -18.42 -30.81 -15.21
N SER A 136 -18.66 -32.00 -14.66
CA SER A 136 -17.70 -32.73 -13.80
C SER A 136 -16.31 -32.89 -14.42
N HIS A 137 -16.23 -33.18 -15.72
CA HIS A 137 -15.00 -33.32 -16.47
C HIS A 137 -14.26 -31.98 -16.70
N ARG A 138 -14.97 -30.84 -16.59
CA ARG A 138 -14.42 -29.48 -16.77
C ARG A 138 -14.09 -28.76 -15.48
N LYS A 139 -14.34 -29.34 -14.29
CA LYS A 139 -14.22 -28.66 -12.99
C LYS A 139 -12.91 -27.87 -12.76
N LYS A 140 -11.79 -28.35 -13.31
CA LYS A 140 -10.45 -27.73 -13.18
C LYS A 140 -10.09 -26.74 -14.30
N HIS A 141 -10.90 -26.65 -15.36
CA HIS A 141 -10.65 -25.74 -16.48
C HIS A 141 -11.05 -24.31 -16.09
N ARG A 142 -10.29 -23.33 -16.59
CA ARG A 142 -10.64 -21.91 -16.49
C ARG A 142 -11.81 -21.59 -17.40
N VAL A 143 -12.61 -20.60 -17.01
CA VAL A 143 -13.77 -20.15 -17.80
C VAL A 143 -13.38 -19.72 -19.21
N THR A 144 -12.19 -19.12 -19.39
CA THR A 144 -11.69 -18.74 -20.72
C THR A 144 -11.45 -19.92 -21.66
N GLN A 145 -11.42 -21.15 -21.16
CA GLN A 145 -11.20 -22.37 -21.95
C GLN A 145 -12.50 -23.08 -22.34
N LEU A 146 -13.66 -22.53 -21.94
CA LEU A 146 -14.97 -23.13 -22.14
C LEU A 146 -15.69 -22.56 -23.37
N SER A 147 -16.54 -23.37 -23.99
CA SER A 147 -17.48 -22.93 -25.01
C SER A 147 -18.57 -22.02 -24.42
N GLY A 148 -19.35 -21.33 -25.26
CA GLY A 148 -20.47 -20.49 -24.80
C GLY A 148 -21.50 -21.27 -23.97
N GLY A 149 -21.91 -22.44 -24.45
CA GLY A 149 -22.85 -23.32 -23.72
C GLY A 149 -22.28 -23.86 -22.41
N GLU A 150 -20.98 -24.21 -22.38
CA GLU A 150 -20.31 -24.59 -21.14
C GLU A 150 -20.28 -23.41 -20.14
N LYS A 151 -19.97 -22.19 -20.59
CA LYS A 151 -20.02 -20.98 -19.73
C LYS A 151 -21.42 -20.74 -19.17
N GLN A 152 -22.46 -20.93 -19.99
CA GLN A 152 -23.84 -20.81 -19.53
C GLN A 152 -24.16 -21.82 -18.42
N ARG A 153 -23.72 -23.07 -18.56
CA ARG A 153 -23.87 -24.09 -17.50
C ARG A 153 -23.13 -23.74 -16.23
N VAL A 154 -21.95 -23.10 -16.31
CA VAL A 154 -21.25 -22.59 -15.12
C VAL A 154 -22.05 -21.47 -14.46
N ALA A 155 -22.65 -20.57 -15.23
CA ALA A 155 -23.49 -19.50 -14.69
C ALA A 155 -24.74 -20.07 -13.98
N ILE A 156 -25.38 -21.09 -14.56
CA ILE A 156 -26.48 -21.83 -13.93
C ILE A 156 -26.02 -22.53 -12.65
N ALA A 157 -24.88 -23.24 -12.68
CA ALA A 157 -24.32 -23.88 -11.49
C ALA A 157 -24.06 -22.87 -10.34
N ARG A 158 -23.54 -21.68 -10.67
CA ARG A 158 -23.34 -20.61 -9.68
C ARG A 158 -24.67 -20.11 -9.11
N ALA A 159 -25.70 -19.97 -9.96
CA ALA A 159 -27.04 -19.59 -9.51
C ALA A 159 -27.66 -20.67 -8.60
N LEU A 160 -27.51 -21.96 -8.94
CA LEU A 160 -27.93 -23.08 -8.09
C LEU A 160 -27.22 -23.07 -6.73
N ALA A 161 -25.92 -22.77 -6.71
CA ALA A 161 -25.15 -22.69 -5.47
C ALA A 161 -25.62 -21.59 -4.51
N SER A 162 -26.13 -20.47 -5.03
CA SER A 162 -26.75 -19.43 -4.18
C SER A 162 -27.96 -19.95 -3.40
N ASP A 163 -28.63 -20.99 -3.94
CA ASP A 163 -29.79 -21.65 -3.36
C ASP A 163 -30.96 -20.71 -3.06
N ALA A 164 -31.02 -19.57 -3.73
CA ALA A 164 -32.09 -18.62 -3.56
C ALA A 164 -33.43 -19.19 -4.09
N PRO A 165 -34.58 -18.81 -3.51
CA PRO A 165 -35.92 -19.25 -3.93
C PRO A 165 -36.37 -18.68 -5.28
N ILE A 166 -35.77 -17.57 -5.74
CA ILE A 166 -36.10 -16.94 -7.02
C ILE A 166 -34.87 -16.98 -7.93
N MET A 167 -35.07 -17.43 -9.16
CA MET A 167 -34.06 -17.43 -10.22
C MET A 167 -34.51 -16.53 -11.35
N VAL A 168 -33.69 -15.54 -11.68
CA VAL A 168 -33.92 -14.59 -12.75
C VAL A 168 -32.91 -14.83 -13.85
N CYS A 169 -33.40 -15.03 -15.07
CA CYS A 169 -32.61 -15.35 -16.24
C CYS A 169 -32.87 -14.32 -17.34
N ASP A 170 -31.83 -13.57 -17.74
CA ASP A 170 -31.92 -12.54 -18.77
C ASP A 170 -31.24 -13.02 -20.06
N GLU A 171 -32.05 -13.27 -21.11
CA GLU A 171 -31.62 -13.63 -22.47
C GLU A 171 -30.54 -14.72 -22.57
N ILE A 172 -30.76 -15.83 -21.88
CA ILE A 172 -29.76 -16.89 -21.72
C ILE A 172 -29.61 -17.86 -22.91
N THR A 173 -30.56 -17.89 -23.85
CA THR A 173 -30.57 -18.82 -24.99
C THR A 173 -30.16 -18.19 -26.32
N GLY A 174 -30.07 -16.86 -26.41
CA GLY A 174 -29.89 -16.17 -27.70
C GLY A 174 -28.55 -16.43 -28.41
N ASN A 175 -27.53 -16.89 -27.68
CA ASN A 175 -26.19 -17.15 -28.21
C ASN A 175 -25.83 -18.65 -28.31
N LEU A 176 -26.80 -19.54 -28.16
CA LEU A 176 -26.58 -20.99 -28.07
C LEU A 176 -27.22 -21.72 -29.26
N ASP A 177 -26.68 -22.90 -29.58
CA ASP A 177 -27.35 -23.80 -30.52
C ASP A 177 -28.64 -24.37 -29.92
N LYS A 178 -29.61 -24.67 -30.77
CA LYS A 178 -30.95 -25.20 -30.41
C LYS A 178 -30.90 -26.34 -29.40
N LYS A 179 -30.06 -27.35 -29.63
CA LYS A 179 -29.96 -28.51 -28.73
C LYS A 179 -29.47 -28.09 -27.33
N THR A 180 -28.45 -27.24 -27.28
CA THR A 180 -27.96 -26.72 -26.00
C THR A 180 -29.01 -25.85 -25.29
N SER A 181 -29.76 -25.04 -26.03
CA SER A 181 -30.87 -24.23 -25.49
C SER A 181 -31.96 -25.10 -24.87
N GLU A 182 -32.43 -26.14 -25.57
CA GLU A 182 -33.41 -27.10 -25.07
C GLU A 182 -32.94 -27.79 -23.76
N GLU A 183 -31.69 -28.24 -23.72
CA GLU A 183 -31.12 -28.87 -22.52
C GLU A 183 -31.08 -27.91 -21.31
N ILE A 184 -30.80 -26.63 -21.54
CA ILE A 184 -30.78 -25.60 -20.50
C ILE A 184 -32.18 -25.25 -20.02
N ILE A 185 -33.13 -25.08 -20.94
CA ILE A 185 -34.53 -24.82 -20.60
C ILE A 185 -35.10 -25.98 -19.79
N ALA A 186 -34.82 -27.23 -20.19
CA ALA A 186 -35.24 -28.42 -19.45
C ALA A 186 -34.65 -28.47 -18.03
N LEU A 187 -33.38 -28.05 -17.87
CA LEU A 187 -32.76 -27.92 -16.56
C LEU A 187 -33.46 -26.86 -15.70
N LEU A 188 -33.71 -25.66 -16.24
CA LEU A 188 -34.41 -24.59 -15.53
C LEU A 188 -35.83 -24.98 -15.15
N ARG A 189 -36.52 -25.73 -16.02
CA ARG A 189 -37.82 -26.31 -15.69
C ARG A 189 -37.75 -27.23 -14.48
N LYS A 190 -36.73 -28.09 -14.38
CA LYS A 190 -36.53 -28.93 -13.18
C LYS A 190 -36.30 -28.10 -11.92
N VAL A 191 -35.53 -27.01 -12.03
CA VAL A 191 -35.27 -26.08 -10.92
C VAL A 191 -36.56 -25.40 -10.45
N SER A 192 -37.43 -25.01 -11.39
CA SER A 192 -38.71 -24.37 -11.08
C SER A 192 -39.66 -25.23 -10.25
N TYR A 193 -39.46 -26.55 -10.11
CA TYR A 193 -40.32 -27.37 -9.27
C TYR A 193 -40.32 -26.97 -7.79
N ASN A 194 -39.21 -26.39 -7.31
CA ASN A 194 -39.06 -25.96 -5.92
C ASN A 194 -38.79 -24.45 -5.78
N LYS A 195 -38.71 -23.72 -6.90
CA LYS A 195 -38.27 -22.32 -6.96
C LYS A 195 -39.14 -21.54 -7.94
N LEU A 196 -39.14 -20.23 -7.83
CA LEU A 196 -39.65 -19.36 -8.89
C LEU A 196 -38.54 -19.17 -9.93
N VAL A 197 -38.81 -19.42 -11.20
CA VAL A 197 -37.87 -19.15 -12.30
C VAL A 197 -38.52 -18.18 -13.28
N LEU A 198 -37.90 -17.01 -13.46
CA LEU A 198 -38.30 -15.98 -14.42
C LEU A 198 -37.28 -15.95 -15.56
N LEU A 199 -37.75 -16.20 -16.78
CA LEU A 199 -36.91 -16.21 -17.97
C LEU A 199 -37.38 -15.12 -18.95
N VAL A 200 -36.52 -14.16 -19.26
CA VAL A 200 -36.72 -13.27 -20.40
C VAL A 200 -36.16 -13.92 -21.66
N SER A 201 -37.00 -14.04 -22.69
CA SER A 201 -36.59 -14.53 -23.99
C SER A 201 -37.34 -13.83 -25.12
N HIS A 202 -36.61 -13.55 -26.19
CA HIS A 202 -37.16 -13.10 -27.47
C HIS A 202 -37.56 -14.27 -28.38
N ASP A 203 -36.93 -15.43 -28.21
CA ASP A 203 -37.27 -16.66 -28.92
C ASP A 203 -38.14 -17.54 -28.02
N ILE A 204 -39.38 -17.73 -28.46
CA ILE A 204 -40.50 -18.20 -27.65
C ILE A 204 -40.74 -19.70 -27.88
N GLU A 205 -40.43 -20.21 -29.08
CA GLU A 205 -40.95 -21.51 -29.55
C GLU A 205 -40.52 -22.69 -28.66
N GLU A 206 -39.23 -22.75 -28.30
CA GLU A 206 -38.69 -23.85 -27.49
C GLU A 206 -39.04 -23.71 -26.01
N ALA A 207 -39.05 -22.48 -25.50
CA ALA A 207 -39.21 -22.22 -24.09
C ALA A 207 -40.67 -22.36 -23.62
N ILE A 208 -41.65 -21.97 -24.45
CA ILE A 208 -43.08 -22.04 -24.11
C ILE A 208 -43.52 -23.45 -23.71
N MET A 209 -43.01 -24.48 -24.38
CA MET A 209 -43.40 -25.87 -24.12
C MET A 209 -43.10 -26.32 -22.69
N HIS A 210 -42.16 -25.64 -22.02
CA HIS A 210 -41.80 -25.91 -20.64
C HIS A 210 -42.47 -24.95 -19.65
N ALA A 211 -42.96 -23.81 -20.09
CA ALA A 211 -43.48 -22.74 -19.24
C ALA A 211 -44.78 -23.14 -18.54
N THR A 212 -44.91 -22.72 -17.29
CA THR A 212 -46.20 -22.76 -16.58
C THR A 212 -47.03 -21.51 -16.86
N ARG A 213 -46.37 -20.40 -17.24
CA ARG A 213 -46.99 -19.10 -17.47
C ARG A 213 -46.17 -18.29 -18.47
N VAL A 214 -46.84 -17.54 -19.33
CA VAL A 214 -46.24 -16.64 -20.31
C VAL A 214 -46.81 -15.24 -20.13
N ILE A 215 -45.93 -14.25 -19.96
CA ILE A 215 -46.27 -12.84 -19.82
C ILE A 215 -45.71 -12.11 -21.04
N THR A 216 -46.58 -11.43 -21.79
CA THR A 216 -46.18 -10.60 -22.93
C THR A 216 -46.17 -9.14 -22.52
N MET A 217 -45.06 -8.46 -22.76
CA MET A 217 -44.88 -7.04 -22.47
C MET A 217 -44.86 -6.21 -23.74
N HIS A 218 -45.54 -5.06 -23.69
CA HIS A 218 -45.55 -4.05 -24.74
C HIS A 218 -45.52 -2.64 -24.11
N ASP A 219 -44.63 -1.76 -24.58
CA ASP A 219 -44.48 -0.37 -24.10
C ASP A 219 -44.52 -0.19 -22.57
N GLY A 220 -43.76 -1.02 -21.84
CA GLY A 220 -43.65 -0.95 -20.38
C GLY A 220 -44.88 -1.47 -19.63
N MET A 221 -45.84 -2.09 -20.31
CA MET A 221 -47.04 -2.71 -19.73
C MET A 221 -47.07 -4.22 -19.97
N ILE A 222 -47.84 -4.93 -19.16
CA ILE A 222 -48.22 -6.32 -19.43
C ILE A 222 -49.43 -6.28 -20.38
N GLU A 223 -49.24 -6.79 -21.59
CA GLU A 223 -50.28 -6.89 -22.62
C GLU A 223 -51.10 -8.18 -22.45
N SER A 224 -50.43 -9.30 -22.15
CA SER A 224 -51.08 -10.57 -21.89
C SER A 224 -50.37 -11.36 -20.81
N ASP A 225 -51.15 -12.17 -20.10
CA ASP A 225 -50.70 -13.02 -19.00
C ASP A 225 -51.48 -14.34 -19.05
N VAL A 226 -50.83 -15.40 -19.53
CA VAL A 226 -51.47 -16.67 -19.87
C VAL A 226 -50.81 -17.81 -19.12
N GLU A 227 -51.60 -18.62 -18.40
CA GLU A 227 -51.14 -19.88 -17.84
C GLU A 227 -51.12 -20.96 -18.92
N THR A 228 -49.95 -21.53 -19.20
CA THR A 228 -49.72 -22.47 -20.31
C THR A 228 -49.52 -23.91 -19.86
N GLY A 229 -49.21 -24.14 -18.57
CA GLY A 229 -48.88 -25.45 -18.04
C GLY A 229 -49.31 -25.63 -16.59
N GLN A 230 -49.36 -26.88 -16.13
CA GLN A 230 -49.73 -27.18 -14.74
C GLN A 230 -48.61 -26.81 -13.78
N LYS A 231 -48.95 -25.99 -12.76
CA LYS A 231 -48.08 -25.73 -11.61
C LYS A 231 -47.94 -27.00 -10.77
N PRO A 232 -46.82 -27.19 -10.05
CA PRO A 232 -46.69 -28.27 -9.07
C PRO A 232 -47.84 -28.20 -8.06
N GLN A 233 -48.50 -29.33 -7.79
CA GLN A 233 -49.74 -29.40 -6.98
C GLN A 233 -49.51 -29.26 -5.47
N SER A 234 -48.26 -29.27 -5.01
CA SER A 234 -47.89 -29.21 -3.58
C SER A 234 -47.58 -27.79 -3.12
N ASP A 235 -48.01 -27.43 -1.91
CA ASP A 235 -47.55 -26.21 -1.23
C ASP A 235 -46.02 -26.31 -1.01
N ILE A 236 -45.26 -25.57 -1.83
CA ILE A 236 -43.80 -25.52 -1.74
C ILE A 236 -43.45 -24.65 -0.52
N ALA A 237 -42.80 -25.25 0.48
CA ALA A 237 -42.31 -24.52 1.63
C ALA A 237 -41.18 -23.56 1.20
N LEU A 238 -41.38 -22.26 1.46
CA LEU A 238 -40.33 -21.26 1.25
C LEU A 238 -39.16 -21.56 2.21
N THR A 239 -38.02 -21.95 1.63
CA THR A 239 -36.77 -22.10 2.37
C THR A 239 -35.87 -20.93 2.02
N ILE A 240 -35.59 -20.07 2.99
CA ILE A 240 -34.64 -18.98 2.82
C ILE A 240 -33.28 -19.49 3.31
N PRO A 241 -32.24 -19.48 2.48
CA PRO A 241 -30.92 -19.92 2.90
C PRO A 241 -30.38 -19.02 4.02
N GLU A 242 -29.92 -19.59 5.13
CA GLU A 242 -29.16 -18.84 6.13
C GLU A 242 -27.89 -18.28 5.47
N SER A 243 -27.73 -16.95 5.46
CA SER A 243 -26.51 -16.31 5.02
C SER A 243 -25.74 -15.78 6.24
N LYS A 244 -24.46 -16.17 6.34
CA LYS A 244 -23.55 -15.67 7.38
C LYS A 244 -22.61 -14.65 6.77
N SER A 245 -22.22 -13.64 7.56
CA SER A 245 -21.18 -12.70 7.14
C SER A 245 -19.90 -13.46 6.78
N VAL A 246 -19.31 -13.13 5.64
CA VAL A 246 -18.05 -13.74 5.22
C VAL A 246 -16.95 -13.38 6.22
N ALA A 247 -16.33 -14.38 6.84
CA ALA A 247 -15.22 -14.15 7.77
C ALA A 247 -14.05 -13.44 7.07
N THR A 248 -13.41 -12.47 7.74
CA THR A 248 -12.30 -11.68 7.19
C THR A 248 -11.17 -12.56 6.65
N LYS A 249 -10.88 -13.68 7.31
CA LYS A 249 -9.88 -14.67 6.84
C LYS A 249 -10.24 -15.24 5.47
N THR A 250 -11.53 -15.51 5.22
CA THR A 250 -12.02 -16.01 3.93
C THR A 250 -11.89 -14.94 2.84
N ALA A 251 -12.16 -13.68 3.17
CA ALA A 251 -11.97 -12.56 2.23
C ALA A 251 -10.49 -12.39 1.84
N VAL A 252 -9.57 -12.49 2.81
CA VAL A 252 -8.12 -12.46 2.55
C VAL A 252 -7.67 -13.65 1.69
N ASP A 253 -8.12 -14.88 2.01
CA ASP A 253 -7.83 -16.06 1.20
C ASP A 253 -8.33 -15.89 -0.25
N LEU A 254 -9.51 -15.31 -0.43
CA LEU A 254 -10.05 -15.02 -1.77
C LEU A 254 -9.20 -14.00 -2.53
N GLY A 255 -8.74 -12.94 -1.86
CA GLY A 255 -7.85 -11.94 -2.44
C GLY A 255 -6.52 -12.54 -2.89
N ILE A 256 -5.92 -13.42 -2.07
CA ILE A 256 -4.70 -14.16 -2.41
C ILE A 256 -4.95 -15.05 -3.64
N ARG A 257 -6.05 -15.83 -3.65
CA ARG A 257 -6.40 -16.67 -4.81
C ARG A 257 -6.56 -15.86 -6.09
N PHE A 258 -7.19 -14.69 -6.02
CA PHE A 258 -7.36 -13.79 -7.17
C PHE A 258 -6.03 -13.23 -7.68
N LEU A 259 -5.12 -12.89 -6.77
CA LEU A 259 -3.79 -12.42 -7.12
C LEU A 259 -3.02 -13.49 -7.93
N PHE A 260 -3.04 -14.74 -7.47
CA PHE A 260 -2.37 -15.85 -8.17
C PHE A 260 -3.12 -16.35 -9.41
N SER A 261 -4.43 -16.10 -9.52
CA SER A 261 -5.18 -16.43 -10.74
C SER A 261 -4.91 -15.45 -11.89
N THR A 262 -4.30 -14.28 -11.61
CA THR A 262 -4.03 -13.22 -12.59
C THR A 262 -2.53 -12.95 -12.76
N PRO A 263 -1.73 -13.92 -13.25
CA PRO A 263 -0.26 -13.84 -13.23
C PRO A 263 0.31 -12.62 -13.97
N LYS A 264 -0.29 -12.20 -15.08
CA LYS A 264 0.14 -10.99 -15.82
C LYS A 264 0.01 -9.71 -14.97
N LYS A 265 -1.10 -9.57 -14.23
CA LYS A 265 -1.34 -8.43 -13.34
C LYS A 265 -0.41 -8.49 -12.13
N LEU A 266 -0.19 -9.69 -11.57
CA LEU A 266 0.74 -9.89 -10.47
C LEU A 266 2.18 -9.48 -10.86
N VAL A 267 2.68 -9.92 -12.01
CA VAL A 267 4.02 -9.53 -12.49
C VAL A 267 4.13 -8.01 -12.68
N LEU A 268 3.10 -7.38 -13.27
CA LEU A 268 3.06 -5.93 -13.42
C LEU A 268 3.09 -5.21 -12.05
N LEU A 269 2.31 -5.69 -11.08
CA LEU A 269 2.27 -5.13 -9.73
C LEU A 269 3.62 -5.26 -9.02
N LEU A 270 4.26 -6.43 -9.12
CA LEU A 270 5.59 -6.67 -8.57
C LEU A 270 6.64 -5.77 -9.22
N PHE A 271 6.55 -5.55 -10.52
CA PHE A 271 7.43 -4.64 -11.24
C PHE A 271 7.27 -3.19 -10.76
N ILE A 272 6.02 -2.70 -10.63
CA ILE A 272 5.74 -1.36 -10.09
C ILE A 272 6.28 -1.22 -8.66
N PHE A 273 6.03 -2.22 -7.81
CA PHE A 273 6.55 -2.24 -6.44
C PHE A 273 8.08 -2.20 -6.41
N MET A 274 8.75 -2.99 -7.24
CA MET A 274 10.21 -2.99 -7.37
C MET A 274 10.74 -1.60 -7.76
N VAL A 275 10.14 -0.96 -8.77
CA VAL A 275 10.54 0.40 -9.20
C VAL A 275 10.36 1.41 -8.06
N LEU A 276 9.23 1.38 -7.36
CA LEU A 276 8.97 2.27 -6.22
C LEU A 276 9.99 2.06 -5.08
N ASN A 277 10.37 0.82 -4.80
CA ASN A 277 11.41 0.52 -3.80
C ASN A 277 12.78 1.05 -4.23
N ILE A 278 13.14 0.88 -5.50
CA ILE A 278 14.40 1.42 -6.05
C ILE A 278 14.42 2.94 -5.93
N LEU A 279 13.34 3.62 -6.31
CA LEU A 279 13.23 5.08 -6.19
C LEU A 279 13.30 5.55 -4.74
N SER A 280 12.63 4.84 -3.82
CA SER A 280 12.65 5.15 -2.39
C SER A 280 14.05 4.95 -1.80
N ALA A 281 14.73 3.87 -2.15
CA ALA A 281 16.11 3.59 -1.73
C ALA A 281 17.08 4.62 -2.30
N TYR A 282 16.91 5.03 -3.56
CA TYR A 282 17.70 6.09 -4.18
C TYR A 282 17.49 7.44 -3.49
N ALA A 283 16.24 7.82 -3.21
CA ALA A 283 15.92 9.04 -2.48
C ALA A 283 16.52 9.03 -1.06
N TYR A 284 16.43 7.89 -0.35
CA TYR A 284 17.07 7.72 0.96
C TYR A 284 18.60 7.82 0.87
N SER A 285 19.21 7.25 -0.17
CA SER A 285 20.65 7.35 -0.42
C SER A 285 21.07 8.81 -0.66
N LEU A 286 20.32 9.56 -1.47
CA LEU A 286 20.57 11.00 -1.68
C LEU A 286 20.44 11.80 -0.38
N TYR A 287 19.43 11.49 0.44
CA TYR A 287 19.24 12.11 1.75
C TYR A 287 20.41 11.80 2.69
N ALA A 288 20.79 10.52 2.82
CA ALA A 288 21.92 10.09 3.64
C ALA A 288 23.24 10.68 3.15
N PHE A 289 23.45 10.80 1.83
CA PHE A 289 24.61 11.45 1.25
C PHE A 289 24.63 12.96 1.58
N SER A 290 23.49 13.64 1.47
CA SER A 290 23.36 15.05 1.87
C SER A 290 23.65 15.25 3.36
N ASP A 291 23.10 14.42 4.23
CA ASP A 291 23.34 14.45 5.67
C ASP A 291 24.82 14.17 6.00
N SER A 292 25.42 13.18 5.33
CA SER A 292 26.85 12.87 5.51
C SER A 292 27.78 13.95 4.99
N ASN A 293 27.39 14.76 4.00
CA ASN A 293 28.17 15.91 3.55
C ASN A 293 27.96 17.14 4.44
N LEU A 294 26.80 17.26 5.09
CA LEU A 294 26.58 18.24 6.16
C LEU A 294 27.34 17.85 7.43
N GLY A 295 27.44 16.55 7.73
CA GLY A 295 28.26 15.98 8.80
C GLY A 295 29.74 15.78 8.43
N GLY A 296 30.10 15.81 7.15
CA GLY A 296 31.47 15.61 6.65
C GLY A 296 32.46 16.70 7.06
N GLY A 297 31.99 17.73 7.78
CA GLY A 297 32.82 18.68 8.52
C GLY A 297 33.37 18.14 9.85
N TYR A 298 33.24 16.85 10.18
CA TYR A 298 33.82 16.29 11.42
C TYR A 298 35.35 16.13 11.40
N TRP A 299 36.03 16.28 10.25
CA TRP A 299 37.51 16.23 10.16
C TRP A 299 38.18 17.53 9.74
N VAL A 300 37.40 18.51 9.32
CA VAL A 300 37.90 19.88 9.26
C VAL A 300 37.48 20.46 10.57
N GLY A 301 38.40 20.48 11.53
CA GLY A 301 38.20 21.14 12.81
C GLY A 301 37.65 22.53 12.56
N VAL A 302 36.32 22.65 12.61
CA VAL A 302 35.69 23.90 12.96
C VAL A 302 36.07 24.01 14.42
N ASN A 303 37.27 24.56 14.66
CA ASN A 303 37.83 24.83 15.97
C ASN A 303 36.74 25.59 16.72
N HIS A 304 35.90 24.84 17.43
CA HIS A 304 35.00 25.40 18.40
C HIS A 304 36.00 25.98 19.40
N PHE A 305 36.09 27.31 19.45
CA PHE A 305 36.87 28.03 20.44
C PHE A 305 36.81 27.25 21.74
N SER A 306 37.95 26.77 22.23
CA SER A 306 37.97 26.02 23.48
C SER A 306 37.44 26.98 24.54
N TYR A 307 36.23 26.69 25.02
CA TYR A 307 35.54 27.55 25.98
C TYR A 307 36.23 27.40 27.33
N TYR A 308 37.11 28.35 27.64
CA TYR A 308 37.73 28.46 28.95
C TYR A 308 36.99 29.52 29.78
N PRO A 309 36.40 29.15 30.93
CA PRO A 309 35.76 30.11 31.82
C PRO A 309 36.74 31.23 32.22
N GLY A 310 36.40 32.48 31.90
CA GLY A 310 37.24 33.66 32.19
C GLY A 310 38.16 34.12 31.05
N ARG A 311 38.11 33.49 29.87
CA ARG A 311 38.81 33.96 28.65
C ARG A 311 38.05 35.11 27.98
N ILE A 312 38.79 36.14 27.55
CA ILE A 312 38.26 37.27 26.78
C ILE A 312 39.13 37.47 25.55
N VAL A 313 38.54 37.36 24.36
CA VAL A 313 39.23 37.62 23.09
C VAL A 313 39.13 39.10 22.75
N VAL A 314 40.28 39.75 22.61
CA VAL A 314 40.38 41.18 22.27
C VAL A 314 40.86 41.31 20.82
N LYS A 315 40.10 42.04 20.00
CA LYS A 315 40.43 42.32 18.61
C LYS A 315 40.23 43.81 18.35
N LYS A 316 41.19 44.46 17.67
CA LYS A 316 41.00 45.83 17.20
C LYS A 316 39.94 45.87 16.10
N THR A 317 39.08 46.89 16.15
CA THR A 317 37.99 47.08 15.17
C THR A 317 38.51 47.34 13.75
N ASP A 318 39.72 47.88 13.62
CA ASP A 318 40.36 48.19 12.33
C ASP A 318 41.23 47.05 11.78
N ASN A 319 41.27 45.90 12.46
CA ASN A 319 42.15 44.76 12.17
C ASN A 319 43.66 45.07 12.18
N SER A 320 44.09 46.22 12.72
CA SER A 320 45.52 46.50 12.88
C SER A 320 46.14 45.62 13.99
N PRO A 321 47.46 45.37 13.98
CA PRO A 321 48.13 44.65 15.06
C PRO A 321 48.01 45.38 16.41
N ILE A 322 47.90 44.62 17.50
CA ILE A 322 47.97 45.17 18.87
C ILE A 322 49.43 45.49 19.18
N THR A 323 49.73 46.72 19.60
CA THR A 323 51.11 47.16 19.86
C THR A 323 51.62 46.67 21.22
N PRO A 324 52.94 46.59 21.44
CA PRO A 324 53.50 46.18 22.73
C PRO A 324 52.99 47.01 23.92
N GLU A 325 52.81 48.32 23.73
CA GLU A 325 52.30 49.23 24.76
C GLU A 325 50.86 48.88 25.15
N GLU A 326 50.01 48.57 24.17
CA GLU A 326 48.63 48.16 24.38
C GLU A 326 48.55 46.80 25.09
N ILE A 327 49.45 45.87 24.77
CA ILE A 327 49.55 44.57 25.46
C ILE A 327 49.93 44.76 26.93
N THR A 328 50.89 45.66 27.21
CA THR A 328 51.26 46.01 28.60
C THR A 328 50.09 46.69 29.32
N ALA A 329 49.33 47.55 28.65
CA ALA A 329 48.13 48.15 29.22
C ALA A 329 47.07 47.08 29.58
N LEU A 330 46.85 46.09 28.71
CA LEU A 330 45.95 44.96 28.96
C LEU A 330 46.38 44.12 30.17
N LYS A 331 47.69 43.85 30.31
CA LYS A 331 48.25 43.12 31.47
C LYS A 331 48.01 43.84 32.80
N ASN A 332 47.93 45.17 32.78
CA ASN A 332 47.75 45.98 33.99
C ASN A 332 46.29 46.18 34.41
N ILE A 333 45.32 45.66 33.66
CA ILE A 333 43.90 45.73 34.03
C ILE A 333 43.64 44.81 35.23
N LYS A 334 43.01 45.36 36.27
CA LYS A 334 42.69 44.62 37.51
C LYS A 334 41.86 43.36 37.18
N GLY A 335 42.39 42.19 37.53
CA GLY A 335 41.74 40.90 37.32
C GLY A 335 42.25 40.11 36.11
N VAL A 336 43.05 40.74 35.25
CA VAL A 336 43.76 40.03 34.16
C VAL A 336 44.92 39.25 34.78
N LYS A 337 44.92 37.93 34.60
CA LYS A 337 46.00 37.05 35.07
C LYS A 337 47.16 37.01 34.08
N ASN A 338 46.87 36.76 32.81
CA ASN A 338 47.82 36.65 31.71
C ASN A 338 47.23 37.28 30.43
N VAL A 339 48.11 37.69 29.51
CA VAL A 339 47.73 38.12 28.15
C VAL A 339 48.49 37.27 27.15
N ILE A 340 47.75 36.51 26.35
CA ILE A 340 48.27 35.59 25.34
C ILE A 340 48.23 36.29 23.98
N LYS A 341 49.38 36.40 23.31
CA LYS A 341 49.44 36.91 21.94
C LYS A 341 49.10 35.79 20.97
N TYR A 342 48.44 36.13 19.87
CA TYR A 342 48.12 35.17 18.81
C TYR A 342 47.39 33.91 19.33
N ASP A 343 46.51 34.07 20.31
CA ASP A 343 45.75 33.01 20.98
C ASP A 343 45.04 32.06 19.99
N LEU A 344 44.55 32.60 18.87
CA LEU A 344 43.96 31.82 17.76
C LEU A 344 44.94 30.86 17.08
N ALA A 345 46.24 31.15 17.07
CA ALA A 345 47.26 30.26 16.52
C ALA A 345 47.54 29.07 17.47
N LEU A 346 47.37 29.25 18.79
CA LEU A 346 47.48 28.17 19.76
C LEU A 346 46.31 27.17 19.65
N GLU A 347 45.16 27.61 19.16
CA GLU A 347 44.01 26.73 18.93
C GLU A 347 44.06 25.96 17.61
N GLN A 348 45.12 26.10 16.81
CA GLN A 348 45.29 25.30 15.61
C GLN A 348 46.01 23.99 15.92
N SER A 349 45.49 22.90 15.37
CA SER A 349 46.23 21.67 15.26
C SER A 349 47.46 21.90 14.38
N ALA A 350 48.61 21.49 14.87
CA ALA A 350 49.85 21.50 14.14
C ALA A 350 50.35 20.07 13.94
N TYR A 351 51.07 19.85 12.83
CA TYR A 351 51.71 18.58 12.54
C TYR A 351 53.20 18.70 12.77
N PHE A 352 53.78 17.73 13.47
CA PHE A 352 55.22 17.69 13.72
C PHE A 352 55.84 16.40 13.22
N TYR A 353 57.11 16.53 12.82
CA TYR A 353 57.94 15.40 12.43
C TYR A 353 59.35 15.58 12.99
N PHE A 354 59.89 14.49 13.52
CA PHE A 354 61.28 14.41 13.96
C PHE A 354 62.15 14.13 12.74
N GLU A 355 63.25 14.86 12.56
CA GLU A 355 64.14 14.61 11.41
C GLU A 355 64.89 13.27 11.52
N ASN A 356 65.15 12.81 12.74
CA ASN A 356 66.03 11.67 13.03
C ASN A 356 65.32 10.46 13.65
N ILE A 357 64.00 10.55 13.88
CA ILE A 357 63.20 9.46 14.44
C ILE A 357 62.10 9.16 13.43
N ASP A 358 61.97 7.90 13.03
CA ASP A 358 61.02 7.41 12.03
C ASP A 358 59.58 7.40 12.58
N TYR A 359 59.14 8.54 13.10
CA TYR A 359 57.84 8.73 13.74
C TYR A 359 56.97 9.67 12.91
N SER A 360 55.87 9.13 12.41
CA SER A 360 54.97 9.78 11.46
C SER A 360 53.80 10.46 12.19
N TYR A 361 53.69 11.79 12.00
CA TYR A 361 52.51 12.64 12.23
C TYR A 361 51.85 12.58 13.60
N TYR A 362 52.24 13.51 14.49
CA TYR A 362 51.40 13.90 15.62
C TYR A 362 50.58 15.13 15.24
N ASN A 363 49.26 14.97 15.15
CA ASN A 363 48.36 16.12 15.32
C ASN A 363 48.41 16.49 16.80
N THR A 364 48.96 17.67 17.09
CA THR A 364 49.14 18.15 18.46
C THR A 364 48.58 19.55 18.61
N SER A 365 48.18 19.88 19.83
CA SER A 365 47.72 21.22 20.19
C SER A 365 48.93 22.08 20.57
N VAL A 366 48.96 23.32 20.09
CA VAL A 366 49.96 24.30 20.48
C VAL A 366 49.46 25.04 21.73
N ARG A 367 50.32 25.23 22.74
CA ARG A 367 50.00 25.84 24.03
C ARG A 367 51.00 26.94 24.35
N SER A 368 50.64 27.82 25.28
CA SER A 368 51.56 28.85 25.76
C SER A 368 52.42 28.31 26.90
N THR A 369 53.71 28.59 26.86
CA THR A 369 54.64 28.33 27.99
C THR A 369 54.25 29.03 29.29
N SER A 370 53.38 30.05 29.23
CA SER A 370 52.82 30.71 30.42
C SER A 370 51.97 29.81 31.32
N GLU A 371 51.55 28.66 30.81
CA GLU A 371 50.81 27.63 31.55
C GLU A 371 51.73 26.64 32.30
N LEU A 372 53.02 26.64 31.97
CA LEU A 372 54.01 25.74 32.55
C LEU A 372 54.83 26.40 33.65
N ARG A 373 55.34 25.58 34.58
CA ARG A 373 56.36 25.98 35.54
C ARG A 373 57.56 25.08 35.34
N GLU A 374 58.78 25.61 35.46
CA GLU A 374 60.03 24.83 35.24
C GLU A 374 60.09 23.52 36.06
N LYS A 375 59.50 23.52 37.27
CA LYS A 375 59.43 22.33 38.12
C LYS A 375 58.60 21.16 37.55
N ASP A 376 57.74 21.45 36.57
CA ASP A 376 56.87 20.46 35.94
C ASP A 376 57.62 19.71 34.81
N LEU A 377 58.86 20.10 34.49
CA LEU A 377 59.71 19.50 33.46
C LEU A 377 60.69 18.46 34.04
N ILE A 378 61.15 17.52 33.20
CA ILE A 378 62.17 16.54 33.63
C ILE A 378 63.53 17.20 33.90
N ALA A 379 64.36 16.58 34.74
CA ALA A 379 65.70 17.08 35.04
C ALA A 379 66.56 17.22 33.76
N GLY A 380 67.11 18.42 33.52
CA GLY A 380 67.85 18.78 32.31
C GLY A 380 67.03 19.60 31.30
N SER A 381 65.72 19.71 31.50
CA SER A 381 64.84 20.60 30.73
C SER A 381 64.87 22.04 31.24
N ARG A 382 64.51 22.98 30.38
CA ARG A 382 64.25 24.38 30.73
C ARG A 382 63.07 24.93 29.95
N LEU A 383 62.53 26.07 30.38
CA LEU A 383 61.60 26.83 29.56
C LEU A 383 62.34 27.44 28.35
N PRO A 384 61.63 27.65 27.22
CA PRO A 384 62.21 28.28 26.04
C PRO A 384 62.62 29.72 26.31
N GLN A 385 63.78 30.11 25.79
CA GLN A 385 64.35 31.46 25.90
C GLN A 385 64.43 32.17 24.54
N ASN A 386 64.43 31.41 23.45
CA ASN A 386 64.48 31.89 22.07
C ASN A 386 63.21 31.47 21.30
N GLU A 387 62.88 32.18 20.21
CA GLU A 387 61.66 31.95 19.41
C GLU A 387 61.62 30.58 18.70
N ASN A 388 62.79 29.95 18.51
CA ASN A 388 62.93 28.64 17.87
C ASN A 388 62.98 27.47 18.85
N GLU A 389 62.73 27.72 20.14
CA GLU A 389 62.80 26.71 21.19
C GLU A 389 61.39 26.35 21.70
N VAL A 390 61.16 25.08 22.01
CA VAL A 390 59.86 24.61 22.50
C VAL A 390 59.97 23.63 23.64
N VAL A 391 58.87 23.48 24.39
CA VAL A 391 58.68 22.38 25.33
C VAL A 391 57.67 21.39 24.76
N PHE A 392 58.02 20.11 24.74
CA PHE A 392 57.16 19.05 24.21
C PHE A 392 56.62 18.17 25.34
N SER A 393 55.31 17.98 25.39
CA SER A 393 54.69 17.00 26.28
C SER A 393 54.41 15.72 25.49
N VAL A 394 54.68 14.56 26.09
CA VAL A 394 54.50 13.27 25.43
C VAL A 394 53.60 12.38 26.25
N ARG A 395 52.60 11.77 25.60
CA ARG A 395 51.66 10.85 26.24
C ARG A 395 52.09 9.39 26.14
N TYR A 396 52.72 9.02 25.02
CA TYR A 396 53.15 7.66 24.73
C TYR A 396 54.50 7.71 24.03
N LEU A 397 55.47 6.96 24.56
CA LEU A 397 56.76 6.70 23.93
C LEU A 397 56.83 5.23 23.51
N PRO A 398 57.51 4.89 22.40
CA PRO A 398 57.87 3.51 22.07
C PRO A 398 58.69 2.87 23.20
N GLU A 399 58.66 1.54 23.30
CA GLU A 399 59.33 0.78 24.38
C GLU A 399 60.85 1.02 24.48
N GLU A 400 61.49 1.59 23.45
CA GLU A 400 62.93 1.84 23.38
C GLU A 400 63.34 3.33 23.47
N THR A 401 62.41 4.27 23.70
CA THR A 401 62.73 5.72 23.77
C THR A 401 62.42 6.30 25.13
N GLU A 402 63.38 6.99 25.76
CA GLU A 402 63.15 7.73 26.99
C GLU A 402 62.84 9.22 26.70
N LEU A 403 62.12 9.89 27.60
CA LEU A 403 61.80 11.33 27.49
C LEU A 403 63.06 12.21 27.32
N LYS A 404 64.20 11.79 27.89
CA LYS A 404 65.47 12.53 27.78
C LYS A 404 66.05 12.51 26.38
N ASP A 405 65.75 11.48 25.59
CA ASP A 405 66.29 11.31 24.24
C ASP A 405 65.72 12.34 23.26
N LEU A 406 64.57 12.93 23.62
CA LEU A 406 63.92 13.99 22.87
C LEU A 406 64.54 15.38 23.10
N LEU A 407 65.35 15.57 24.15
CA LEU A 407 65.99 16.85 24.43
C LEU A 407 67.03 17.20 23.36
N ASN A 408 67.05 18.46 22.95
CA ASN A 408 67.89 19.04 21.89
C ASN A 408 67.71 18.38 20.51
N GLN A 409 66.61 17.63 20.29
CA GLN A 409 66.26 17.14 18.97
C GLN A 409 65.63 18.26 18.14
N PRO A 410 66.01 18.39 16.85
CA PRO A 410 65.30 19.25 15.93
C PRO A 410 63.97 18.61 15.55
N ILE A 411 62.91 19.40 15.61
CA ILE A 411 61.59 19.05 15.09
C ILE A 411 61.19 20.05 14.03
N ARG A 412 60.40 19.60 13.06
CA ARG A 412 59.78 20.51 12.11
C ARG A 412 58.30 20.65 12.38
N LEU A 413 57.87 21.90 12.43
CA LEU A 413 56.51 22.31 12.68
C LEU A 413 55.84 22.70 11.38
N ARG A 414 54.73 22.03 11.03
CA ARG A 414 53.91 22.35 9.87
C ARG A 414 52.52 22.84 10.28
N PHE A 415 52.18 24.07 9.88
CA PHE A 415 50.81 24.59 9.92
C PHE A 415 50.14 24.49 8.56
N GLU A 416 48.90 24.01 8.51
CA GLU A 416 48.08 24.02 7.30
C GLU A 416 47.16 25.26 7.31
N LEU A 417 47.40 26.20 6.39
CA LEU A 417 46.57 27.40 6.29
C LEU A 417 45.37 27.14 5.37
N CYS A 418 44.16 27.13 5.95
CA CYS A 418 42.91 27.04 5.21
C CYS A 418 42.32 28.43 5.00
N ARG A 419 42.17 28.87 3.74
CA ARG A 419 41.71 30.24 3.41
C ARG A 419 40.19 30.31 3.22
N GLU A 420 39.57 29.24 2.71
CA GLU A 420 38.12 29.03 2.58
C GLU A 420 37.82 27.53 2.65
N ARG A 421 36.58 27.17 3.06
CA ARG A 421 36.08 25.78 3.25
C ARG A 421 36.79 24.76 2.34
N ASN A 422 37.72 24.00 2.93
CA ASN A 422 38.45 22.87 2.35
C ASN A 422 39.45 23.19 1.22
N VAL A 423 39.92 24.43 1.12
CA VAL A 423 41.05 24.78 0.24
C VAL A 423 42.28 25.09 1.10
N PHE A 424 43.23 24.15 1.12
CA PHE A 424 44.56 24.34 1.70
C PHE A 424 45.39 25.19 0.74
N VAL A 425 45.88 26.33 1.20
CA VAL A 425 46.51 27.33 0.33
C VAL A 425 48.02 27.42 0.54
N ASP A 426 48.50 27.13 1.75
CA ASP A 426 49.91 27.32 2.10
C ASP A 426 50.29 26.51 3.34
N TYR A 427 51.60 26.30 3.53
CA TYR A 427 52.15 25.71 4.75
C TYR A 427 53.35 26.52 5.26
N ILE A 428 53.41 26.72 6.58
CA ILE A 428 54.60 27.25 7.26
C ILE A 428 55.36 26.03 7.77
N ASP A 429 56.64 25.88 7.39
CA ASP A 429 57.54 24.80 7.81
C ASP A 429 58.75 25.45 8.50
N ASP A 430 58.85 25.30 9.82
CA ASP A 430 59.95 25.87 10.62
C ASP A 430 60.62 24.79 11.47
N CYS A 431 61.95 24.89 11.62
CA CYS A 431 62.73 24.00 12.48
C CYS A 431 62.80 24.57 13.90
N LEU A 432 62.34 23.80 14.88
CA LEU A 432 62.35 24.13 16.29
C LEU A 432 63.21 23.13 17.06
N GLU A 433 63.80 23.58 18.17
CA GLU A 433 64.60 22.74 19.07
C GLU A 433 63.82 22.45 20.36
N ILE A 434 63.77 21.18 20.77
CA ILE A 434 63.14 20.79 22.03
C ILE A 434 64.09 21.07 23.19
N VAL A 435 63.79 22.08 24.00
CA VAL A 435 64.62 22.46 25.17
C VAL A 435 64.03 22.00 26.49
N GLY A 436 62.81 21.46 26.48
CA GLY A 436 62.23 20.82 27.65
C GLY A 436 61.17 19.78 27.30
N VAL A 437 61.03 18.78 28.17
CA VAL A 437 60.12 17.66 27.97
C VAL A 437 59.43 17.30 29.29
N PHE A 438 58.16 16.87 29.21
CA PHE A 438 57.45 16.27 30.34
C PHE A 438 56.42 15.25 29.87
N GLU A 439 55.95 14.39 30.78
CA GLU A 439 54.88 13.43 30.50
C GLU A 439 53.52 14.15 30.54
N GLY A 440 52.77 14.13 29.44
CA GLY A 440 51.56 14.93 29.27
C GLY A 440 50.66 14.43 28.15
N GLU A 441 49.76 15.28 27.64
CA GLU A 441 48.75 14.85 26.66
C GLU A 441 49.22 14.80 25.20
N GLY A 442 50.49 15.12 24.92
CA GLY A 442 51.00 15.18 23.55
C GLY A 442 50.83 16.58 22.96
N GLU A 443 51.30 17.62 23.64
CA GLU A 443 51.13 19.05 23.34
C GLU A 443 52.48 19.76 23.16
N ILE A 444 52.52 20.85 22.41
CA ILE A 444 53.73 21.68 22.23
C ILE A 444 53.53 23.06 22.83
N TYR A 445 54.48 23.50 23.65
CA TYR A 445 54.44 24.76 24.36
C TYR A 445 55.45 25.74 23.77
N VAL A 446 54.96 26.88 23.30
CA VAL A 446 55.74 27.97 22.67
C VAL A 446 55.64 29.26 23.48
N THR A 447 56.60 30.18 23.29
CA THR A 447 56.67 31.48 23.98
C THR A 447 55.72 32.54 23.42
#